data_AF-A0A2S5TFK8-F1
#
_entry.id   AF-A0A2S5TFK8-F1
#
_cell.length_a   1.000
_cell.length_b   1.000
_cell.length_c   1.000
_cell.angle_alpha   90.00
_cell.angle_beta   90.00
_cell.angle_gamma   90.00
#
_symmetry.space_group_name_H-M   'P 1'
#
loop_
_entity.id
_entity.type
_entity.pdbx_description
1 polymer ?
#
loop_
_entity_poly.entity_id
_entity_poly.type
_entity_poly.pdbx_seq_one_letter_code
_entity_poly.pdbx_strand_id
1 'polypeptide(L)'
;MKFVRITAVAGTLSAVVALSGCATALTSTQKSELRGYEAKGLMVQEKTPSTGAVLGILPGGGSFYAQEPWLGVVNLLMWPLSVLWDPFSGYQGAEAINYRETKAVVGKSMNKELQALADEKAMGSLSEEQYVLRRREIEKKYSPDA
;
A
#
# COMPACT_ATOMS: atom_id res chain seq x y z
N MET A 1 -24.72 43.42 29.80
CA MET A 1 -23.77 42.32 29.51
C MET A 1 -24.51 41.28 28.67
N LYS A 2 -24.14 41.09 27.39
CA LYS A 2 -24.77 40.11 26.50
C LYS A 2 -23.77 38.99 26.24
N PHE A 3 -23.96 37.86 26.92
CA PHE A 3 -23.23 36.62 26.64
C PHE A 3 -23.79 36.02 25.34
N VAL A 4 -23.06 36.24 24.24
CA VAL A 4 -23.33 35.62 22.95
C VAL A 4 -23.02 34.13 23.06
N ARG A 5 -23.93 33.33 22.51
CA ARG A 5 -23.98 31.86 22.51
C ARG A 5 -22.69 31.23 21.96
N ILE A 6 -21.86 30.67 22.85
CA ILE A 6 -20.70 29.82 22.50
C ILE A 6 -21.11 28.35 22.64
N THR A 7 -22.03 27.88 21.79
CA THR A 7 -22.42 26.45 21.79
C THR A 7 -22.57 25.83 20.40
N ALA A 8 -22.29 26.55 19.32
CA ALA A 8 -22.53 26.05 17.96
C ALA A 8 -21.28 25.93 17.06
N VAL A 9 -20.06 26.09 17.61
CA VAL A 9 -18.82 26.04 16.81
C VAL A 9 -17.93 24.83 17.13
N ALA A 10 -18.18 24.13 18.25
CA ALA A 10 -17.39 22.96 18.64
C ALA A 10 -17.76 21.66 17.87
N GLY A 11 -18.94 21.60 17.25
CA GLY A 11 -19.41 20.40 16.54
C GLY A 11 -18.88 20.25 15.11
N THR A 12 -18.50 21.36 14.46
CA THR A 12 -18.21 21.36 13.02
C THR A 12 -16.73 21.15 12.69
N LEU A 13 -15.83 21.32 13.66
CA LEU A 13 -14.39 21.17 13.44
C LEU A 13 -13.91 19.71 13.54
N SER A 14 -14.68 18.82 14.18
CA SER A 14 -14.34 17.38 14.27
C SER A 14 -14.65 16.58 13.00
N ALA A 15 -15.41 17.13 12.06
CA ALA A 15 -15.76 16.43 10.82
C ALA A 15 -14.64 16.48 9.74
N VAL A 16 -13.71 17.44 9.83
CA VAL A 16 -12.66 17.62 8.81
C VAL A 16 -11.46 16.70 9.03
N VAL A 17 -11.24 16.22 10.26
CA VAL A 17 -10.12 15.31 10.59
C VAL A 17 -10.42 13.85 10.21
N ALA A 18 -11.67 13.51 9.84
CA ALA A 18 -12.06 12.17 9.42
C ALA A 18 -11.88 11.88 7.92
N LEU A 19 -11.44 12.87 7.13
CA LEU A 19 -11.24 12.73 5.67
C LEU A 19 -9.84 12.25 5.28
N SER A 20 -8.93 12.04 6.23
CA SER A 20 -7.56 11.56 5.99
C SER A 20 -7.44 10.03 5.84
N GLY A 21 -8.57 9.30 5.84
CA GLY A 21 -8.61 7.85 5.65
C GLY A 21 -9.18 7.40 4.29
N CYS A 22 -9.17 8.27 3.27
CA CYS A 22 -9.54 7.84 1.91
C CYS A 22 -8.54 6.78 1.44
N ALA A 23 -9.04 5.59 1.12
CA ALA A 23 -8.34 4.56 0.36
C ALA A 23 -7.68 5.23 -0.85
N THR A 24 -6.37 5.47 -0.79
CA THR A 24 -5.68 6.07 -1.93
C THR A 24 -5.44 4.97 -2.94
N ALA A 25 -6.24 5.00 -4.00
CA ALA A 25 -5.99 4.23 -5.19
C ALA A 25 -4.51 4.33 -5.58
N LEU A 26 -3.90 3.20 -5.94
CA LEU A 26 -2.57 3.20 -6.51
C LEU A 26 -2.53 4.12 -7.74
N THR A 27 -1.52 4.99 -7.80
CA THR A 27 -1.27 5.81 -8.99
C THR A 27 -0.92 4.93 -10.19
N SER A 28 -1.05 5.46 -11.40
CA SER A 28 -0.67 4.74 -12.63
C SER A 28 0.80 4.27 -12.59
N THR A 29 1.69 5.06 -11.99
CA THR A 29 3.09 4.70 -11.76
C THR A 29 3.24 3.52 -10.80
N GLN A 30 2.57 3.55 -9.64
CA GLN A 30 2.64 2.46 -8.66
C GLN A 30 2.04 1.15 -9.21
N LYS A 31 0.98 1.23 -10.01
CA LYS A 31 0.45 0.05 -10.73
C LYS A 31 1.44 -0.49 -11.77
N SER A 32 2.17 0.39 -12.45
CA SER A 32 3.23 -0.03 -13.36
C SER A 32 4.38 -0.71 -12.63
N GLU A 33 4.81 -0.15 -11.49
CA GLU A 33 5.84 -0.76 -10.64
C GLU A 33 5.40 -2.13 -10.11
N LEU A 34 4.15 -2.25 -9.64
CA LEU A 34 3.60 -3.53 -9.16
C LEU A 34 3.64 -4.59 -10.26
N ARG A 35 3.26 -4.24 -11.50
CA ARG A 35 3.36 -5.12 -12.66
C ARG A 35 4.82 -5.47 -13.01
N GLY A 36 5.74 -4.53 -12.82
CA GLY A 36 7.17 -4.77 -12.97
C GLY A 36 7.69 -5.81 -11.97
N TYR A 37 7.28 -5.71 -10.70
CA TYR A 37 7.59 -6.72 -9.69
C TYR A 37 6.92 -8.07 -9.99
N GLU A 38 5.68 -8.07 -10.46
CA GLU A 38 4.96 -9.29 -10.87
C GLU A 38 5.65 -10.00 -12.04
N ALA A 39 6.05 -9.27 -13.07
CA ALA A 39 6.77 -9.81 -14.23
C ALA A 39 8.13 -10.44 -13.85
N LYS A 40 8.78 -9.93 -12.80
CA LYS A 40 10.03 -10.49 -12.26
C LYS A 40 9.81 -11.59 -11.22
N GLY A 41 8.55 -11.96 -10.92
CA GLY A 41 8.22 -12.96 -9.90
C GLY A 41 8.52 -12.50 -8.47
N LEU A 42 8.67 -11.20 -8.26
CA LEU A 42 8.98 -10.57 -6.96
C LEU A 42 7.74 -10.09 -6.21
N MET A 43 6.56 -10.16 -6.83
CA MET A 43 5.30 -9.74 -6.21
C MET A 43 4.93 -10.67 -5.04
N VAL A 44 4.63 -10.06 -3.89
CA VAL A 44 4.09 -10.75 -2.72
C VAL A 44 2.59 -10.46 -2.65
N GLN A 45 1.77 -11.51 -2.74
CA GLN A 45 0.32 -11.42 -2.61
C GLN A 45 -0.10 -11.73 -1.17
N GLU A 46 -0.24 -10.70 -0.35
CA GLU A 46 -0.73 -10.80 1.04
C GLU A 46 -2.26 -10.82 1.09
N LYS A 47 -2.92 -10.10 0.17
CA LYS A 47 -4.38 -10.04 0.07
C LYS A 47 -4.85 -10.23 -1.35
N THR A 48 -5.75 -11.18 -1.58
CA THR A 48 -6.36 -11.37 -2.89
C THR A 48 -7.34 -10.22 -3.19
N PRO A 49 -7.15 -9.44 -4.28
CA PRO A 49 -8.06 -8.34 -4.63
C PRO A 49 -9.49 -8.79 -4.91
N SER A 50 -9.67 -10.00 -5.47
CA SER A 50 -10.99 -10.59 -5.71
C SER A 50 -11.74 -10.90 -4.42
N THR A 51 -11.05 -11.35 -3.37
CA THR A 51 -11.66 -11.56 -2.05
C THR A 51 -12.11 -10.23 -1.44
N GLY A 52 -11.34 -9.15 -1.61
CA GLY A 52 -11.76 -7.81 -1.20
C GLY A 52 -13.01 -7.31 -1.92
N ALA A 53 -13.12 -7.58 -3.22
CA ALA A 53 -14.30 -7.23 -4.01
C ALA A 53 -15.55 -8.01 -3.59
N VAL A 54 -15.42 -9.32 -3.34
CA VAL A 54 -16.53 -10.18 -2.90
C VAL A 54 -17.00 -9.79 -1.49
N LEU A 55 -16.07 -9.53 -0.58
CA LEU A 55 -16.42 -9.06 0.76
C LEU A 55 -17.05 -7.66 0.75
N GLY A 56 -16.80 -6.84 -0.28
CA GLY A 56 -17.43 -5.54 -0.47
C GLY A 56 -18.92 -5.58 -0.84
N ILE A 57 -19.47 -6.75 -1.16
CA ILE A 57 -20.93 -6.93 -1.32
C ILE A 57 -21.61 -6.94 0.06
N LEU A 58 -20.89 -7.39 1.09
CA LEU A 58 -21.34 -7.32 2.47
C LEU A 58 -21.16 -5.88 2.98
N PRO A 59 -22.04 -5.42 3.89
CA PRO A 59 -21.98 -4.06 4.40
C PRO A 59 -20.61 -3.76 5.05
N GLY A 60 -19.77 -3.01 4.33
CA GLY A 60 -18.43 -2.60 4.75
C GLY A 60 -17.36 -3.69 4.70
N GLY A 61 -17.67 -4.89 4.21
CA GLY A 61 -16.73 -6.02 4.24
C GLY A 61 -15.50 -5.82 3.36
N GLY A 62 -15.64 -5.07 2.26
CA GLY A 62 -14.53 -4.72 1.37
C GLY A 62 -13.56 -3.77 2.07
N SER A 63 -14.10 -2.76 2.73
CA SER A 63 -13.32 -1.79 3.52
C SER A 63 -12.65 -2.43 4.76
N PHE A 64 -13.32 -3.33 5.48
CA PHE A 64 -12.67 -4.07 6.57
C PHE A 64 -11.54 -4.97 6.06
N TYR A 65 -11.73 -5.61 4.90
CA TYR A 65 -10.69 -6.41 4.27
C TYR A 65 -9.51 -5.55 3.78
N ALA A 66 -9.76 -4.34 3.29
CA ALA A 66 -8.73 -3.35 2.95
C ALA A 66 -8.02 -2.74 4.18
N GLN A 67 -8.32 -3.20 5.40
CA GLN A 67 -7.82 -2.62 6.66
C GLN A 67 -8.23 -1.14 6.85
N GLU A 68 -9.40 -0.77 6.34
CA GLU A 68 -9.98 0.57 6.40
C GLU A 68 -11.26 0.54 7.26
N PRO A 69 -11.14 0.39 8.59
CA PRO A 69 -12.27 0.18 9.49
C PRO A 69 -13.26 1.35 9.49
N TRP A 70 -12.77 2.58 9.26
CA TRP A 70 -13.61 3.76 9.20
C TRP A 70 -14.52 3.76 7.97
N LEU A 71 -13.98 3.41 6.79
CA LEU A 71 -14.76 3.26 5.57
C LEU A 71 -15.75 2.09 5.70
N GLY A 72 -15.36 1.03 6.41
CA GLY A 72 -16.25 -0.08 6.75
C GLY A 72 -17.47 0.36 7.58
N VAL A 73 -17.27 1.21 8.58
CA VAL A 73 -18.37 1.76 9.39
C VAL A 73 -19.29 2.67 8.56
N VAL A 74 -18.74 3.52 7.69
CA VAL A 74 -19.55 4.37 6.80
C VAL A 74 -20.34 3.52 5.80
N ASN A 75 -19.72 2.50 5.21
CA ASN A 75 -20.38 1.60 4.25
C ASN A 75 -21.43 0.69 4.90
N LEU A 76 -21.27 0.35 6.18
CA LEU A 76 -22.30 -0.32 6.98
C LEU A 76 -23.52 0.58 7.18
N LEU A 77 -23.32 1.86 7.49
CA LEU A 77 -24.41 2.84 7.69
C LEU A 77 -25.13 3.22 6.38
N MET A 78 -24.41 3.20 5.26
CA MET A 78 -24.92 3.54 3.92
C MET A 78 -25.43 2.33 3.14
N TRP A 79 -25.49 1.15 3.76
CA TRP A 79 -26.05 -0.04 3.15
C TRP A 79 -27.58 0.14 2.94
N PRO A 80 -28.15 -0.26 1.79
CA PRO A 80 -27.56 -1.05 0.71
C PRO A 80 -26.90 -0.25 -0.43
N LEU A 81 -26.91 1.09 -0.40
CA LEU A 81 -26.32 1.90 -1.45
C LEU A 81 -24.81 1.65 -1.60
N SER A 82 -24.13 1.29 -0.50
CA SER A 82 -22.68 1.04 -0.45
C SER A 82 -22.17 -0.09 -1.33
N VAL A 83 -23.02 -1.00 -1.79
CA VAL A 83 -22.66 -2.07 -2.73
C VAL A 83 -22.15 -1.51 -4.07
N LEU A 84 -22.51 -0.27 -4.42
CA LEU A 84 -22.07 0.36 -5.67
C LEU A 84 -20.58 0.77 -5.65
N TRP A 85 -19.95 0.92 -4.48
CA TRP A 85 -18.56 1.41 -4.39
C TRP A 85 -17.65 0.64 -3.42
N ASP A 86 -18.19 -0.06 -2.40
CA ASP A 86 -17.38 -0.85 -1.46
C ASP A 86 -16.62 -2.02 -2.12
N PRO A 87 -17.15 -2.74 -3.13
CA PRO A 87 -16.37 -3.75 -3.87
C PRO A 87 -15.15 -3.17 -4.58
N PHE A 88 -15.28 -1.97 -5.13
CA PHE A 88 -14.18 -1.27 -5.81
C PHE A 88 -13.16 -0.75 -4.80
N SER A 89 -13.63 -0.25 -3.65
CA SER A 89 -12.78 0.16 -2.52
C SER A 89 -11.96 -1.01 -1.99
N GLY A 90 -12.61 -2.16 -1.74
CA GLY A 90 -11.95 -3.37 -1.26
C GLY A 90 -10.90 -3.92 -2.23
N TYR A 91 -11.18 -3.87 -3.54
CA TYR A 91 -10.23 -4.27 -4.58
C TYR A 91 -8.99 -3.37 -4.58
N GLN A 92 -9.18 -2.05 -4.59
CA GLN A 92 -8.06 -1.09 -4.62
C GLN A 92 -7.23 -1.11 -3.35
N GLY A 93 -7.87 -1.22 -2.19
CA GLY A 93 -7.18 -1.34 -0.91
C GLY A 93 -6.33 -2.61 -0.84
N ALA A 94 -6.83 -3.73 -1.35
CA ALA A 94 -6.05 -4.97 -1.45
C ALA A 94 -4.84 -4.83 -2.40
N GLU A 95 -5.00 -4.20 -3.57
CA GLU A 95 -3.86 -3.90 -4.46
C GLU A 95 -2.83 -2.99 -3.76
N ALA A 96 -3.28 -1.94 -3.07
CA ALA A 96 -2.39 -1.01 -2.37
C ALA A 96 -1.58 -1.69 -1.26
N ILE A 97 -2.22 -2.60 -0.51
CA ILE A 97 -1.54 -3.43 0.49
C ILE A 97 -0.49 -4.30 -0.19
N ASN A 98 -0.84 -5.04 -1.24
CA ASN A 98 0.12 -5.89 -1.96
C ASN A 98 1.31 -5.10 -2.50
N TYR A 99 1.10 -3.89 -3.02
CA TYR A 99 2.19 -3.03 -3.47
C TYR A 99 3.12 -2.61 -2.32
N ARG A 100 2.58 -2.17 -1.19
CA ARG A 100 3.38 -1.75 -0.03
C ARG A 100 4.20 -2.91 0.52
N GLU A 101 3.59 -4.08 0.66
CA GLU A 101 4.26 -5.28 1.18
C GLU A 101 5.31 -5.80 0.19
N THR A 102 4.99 -5.86 -1.10
CA THR A 102 5.96 -6.20 -2.15
C THR A 102 7.17 -5.29 -2.10
N LYS A 103 6.96 -3.96 -2.03
CA LYS A 103 8.06 -2.99 -1.96
C LYS A 103 8.91 -3.15 -0.71
N ALA A 104 8.29 -3.44 0.44
CA ALA A 104 9.00 -3.68 1.69
C ALA A 104 9.86 -4.96 1.62
N VAL A 105 9.30 -6.06 1.12
CA VAL A 105 10.01 -7.35 1.00
C VAL A 105 11.14 -7.28 -0.03
N VAL A 106 10.88 -6.67 -1.19
CA VAL A 106 11.89 -6.45 -2.24
C VAL A 106 13.03 -5.58 -1.71
N GLY A 107 12.72 -4.44 -1.09
CA GLY A 107 13.73 -3.55 -0.50
C GLY A 107 14.57 -4.23 0.59
N LYS A 108 13.94 -5.04 1.45
CA LYS A 108 14.65 -5.81 2.48
C LYS A 108 15.58 -6.86 1.86
N SER A 109 15.13 -7.54 0.82
CA SER A 109 15.92 -8.57 0.12
C SER A 109 17.10 -7.95 -0.62
N MET A 110 16.88 -6.85 -1.33
CA MET A 110 17.91 -6.06 -2.00
C MET A 110 18.97 -5.58 -1.00
N ASN A 111 18.56 -4.97 0.11
CA ASN A 111 19.49 -4.47 1.13
C ASN A 111 20.32 -5.60 1.75
N LYS A 112 19.73 -6.78 1.94
CA LYS A 112 20.46 -7.95 2.44
C LYS A 112 21.54 -8.41 1.46
N GLU A 113 21.24 -8.48 0.17
CA GLU A 113 22.23 -8.83 -0.86
C GLU A 113 23.32 -7.76 -0.99
N LEU A 114 22.97 -6.47 -0.89
CA LEU A 114 23.94 -5.37 -0.90
C LEU A 114 24.85 -5.37 0.32
N GLN A 115 24.33 -5.70 1.51
CA GLN A 115 25.14 -5.84 2.72
C GLN A 115 26.13 -7.00 2.60
N ALA A 116 25.67 -8.16 2.13
CA ALA A 116 26.56 -9.29 1.87
C ALA A 116 27.67 -8.93 0.87
N LEU A 117 27.35 -8.20 -0.20
CA LEU A 117 28.33 -7.70 -1.16
C LEU A 117 29.32 -6.71 -0.53
N ALA A 118 28.85 -5.83 0.37
CA ALA A 118 29.71 -4.89 1.09
C ALA A 118 30.67 -5.61 2.05
N ASP A 119 30.19 -6.64 2.74
CA ASP A 119 31.00 -7.48 3.61
C ASP A 119 32.07 -8.25 2.81
N GLU A 120 31.72 -8.81 1.65
CA GLU A 120 32.68 -9.46 0.73
C GLU A 120 33.80 -8.50 0.29
N LYS A 121 33.46 -7.24 0.00
CA LYS A 121 34.45 -6.20 -0.31
C LYS A 121 35.31 -5.86 0.90
N ALA A 122 34.71 -5.73 2.09
CA ALA A 122 35.44 -5.44 3.32
C ALA A 122 36.44 -6.55 3.68
N MET A 123 36.11 -7.81 3.35
CA MET A 123 37.00 -8.96 3.48
C MET A 123 38.10 -9.03 2.40
N GLY A 124 38.17 -8.06 1.49
CA GLY A 124 39.16 -8.02 0.39
C GLY A 124 38.93 -9.07 -0.69
N SER A 125 37.75 -9.70 -0.73
CA SER A 125 37.42 -10.77 -1.68
C SER A 125 36.98 -10.27 -3.06
N LEU A 126 36.79 -8.96 -3.22
CA LEU A 126 36.31 -8.31 -4.44
C LEU A 126 37.17 -7.09 -4.81
N SER A 127 37.45 -6.94 -6.11
CA SER A 127 37.98 -5.70 -6.64
C SER A 127 36.91 -4.59 -6.72
N GLU A 128 37.33 -3.33 -6.81
CA GLU A 128 36.41 -2.19 -6.93
C GLU A 128 35.48 -2.33 -8.15
N GLU A 129 36.02 -2.79 -9.27
CA GLU A 129 35.27 -3.00 -10.51
C GLU A 129 34.21 -4.10 -10.34
N GLN A 130 34.59 -5.23 -9.71
CA GLN A 130 33.66 -6.33 -9.45
C GLN A 130 32.54 -5.92 -8.49
N TYR A 131 32.88 -5.12 -7.47
CA TYR A 131 31.89 -4.56 -6.56
C TYR A 131 30.86 -3.70 -7.29
N VAL A 132 31.31 -2.78 -8.15
CA VAL A 132 30.40 -1.90 -8.91
C VAL A 132 29.50 -2.69 -9.86
N LEU A 133 30.05 -3.68 -10.57
CA LEU A 133 29.27 -4.51 -11.49
C LEU A 133 28.20 -5.34 -10.76
N ARG A 134 28.58 -6.08 -9.71
CA ARG A 134 27.64 -6.88 -8.92
C ARG A 134 26.57 -6.03 -8.23
N ARG A 135 26.95 -4.83 -7.75
CA ARG A 135 25.97 -3.90 -7.16
C ARG A 135 24.89 -3.51 -8.16
N ARG A 136 25.28 -3.18 -9.40
CA ARG A 136 24.35 -2.87 -10.49
C ARG A 136 23.46 -4.05 -10.87
N GLU A 137 24.00 -5.27 -10.84
CA GLU A 137 23.21 -6.48 -11.10
C GLU A 137 22.14 -6.70 -10.02
N ILE A 138 22.49 -6.54 -8.75
CA ILE A 138 21.54 -6.61 -7.62
C ILE A 138 20.48 -5.50 -7.77
N GLU A 139 20.89 -4.26 -8.01
CA GLU A 139 19.96 -3.14 -8.24
C GLU A 139 19.02 -3.41 -9.42
N LYS A 140 19.51 -3.95 -10.53
CA LYS A 140 18.71 -4.29 -11.72
C LYS A 140 17.74 -5.45 -11.47
N LYS A 141 18.17 -6.47 -10.71
CA LYS A 141 17.36 -7.63 -10.32
C LYS A 141 16.13 -7.20 -9.52
N TYR A 142 16.28 -6.23 -8.61
CA TYR A 142 15.22 -5.76 -7.74
C TYR A 142 14.50 -4.49 -8.20
N SER A 143 15.00 -3.80 -9.23
CA SER A 143 14.31 -2.64 -9.81
C SER A 143 12.94 -3.06 -10.38
N PRO A 144 11.86 -2.28 -10.21
CA PRO A 144 10.60 -2.50 -10.91
C PRO A 144 10.68 -2.20 -12.41
N ASP A 145 11.68 -1.44 -12.84
CA ASP A 145 11.85 -1.05 -14.24
C ASP A 145 12.40 -2.23 -15.06
N ALA A 146 11.78 -2.51 -16.21
CA ALA A 146 12.19 -3.53 -17.16
C ALA A 146 13.31 -3.04 -18.08
#